data_AF-A0A2M8FT13-F1
#
_entry.id   AF-A0A2M8FT13-F1
#
_cell.length_a   1.000
_cell.length_b   1.000
_cell.length_c   1.000
_cell.angle_alpha   90.00
_cell.angle_beta   90.00
_cell.angle_gamma   90.00
#
_symmetry.space_group_name_H-M   'P 1'
#
loop_
_entity.id
_entity.type
_entity.pdbx_description
1 polymer ?
#
loop_
_entity_poly.entity_id
_entity_poly.type
_entity_poly.pdbx_seq_one_letter_code
_entity_poly.pdbx_strand_id
1 'polypeptide(L)' 'TLSGNEVPDGTYFYIIEAKGVDGKEYFEKGTLSLIR' A
#
# COMPACT_ATOMS: atom_id res chain seq x y z
N THR A 1 2.42 15.44 -5.91
CA THR A 1 3.78 15.48 -5.30
C THR A 1 3.94 14.20 -4.51
N LEU A 2 4.70 13.23 -5.05
CA LEU A 2 5.11 12.05 -4.27
C LEU A 2 6.13 12.55 -3.24
N SER A 3 5.64 12.91 -2.05
CA SER A 3 6.51 13.34 -0.96
C SER A 3 7.23 12.12 -0.42
N GLY A 4 8.39 11.79 -1.02
CA GLY A 4 9.32 10.77 -0.52
C GLY A 4 9.98 11.21 0.78
N ASN A 5 9.17 11.47 1.80
CA ASN A 5 9.67 11.74 3.14
C ASN A 5 9.93 10.41 3.83
N GLU A 6 11.10 10.30 4.47
CA GLU A 6 11.40 9.21 5.40
C GLU A 6 10.30 9.14 6.47
N VAL A 7 9.63 7.99 6.54
CA VAL A 7 8.62 7.72 7.55
C VAL A 7 9.26 6.98 8.74
N PRO A 8 8.82 7.24 9.97
CA PRO A 8 9.36 6.59 11.16
C PRO A 8 9.11 5.08 11.14
N ASP A 9 9.92 4.33 11.89
CA ASP A 9 9.69 2.91 12.14
C ASP A 9 8.29 2.65 12.73
N GLY A 10 7.68 1.54 12.35
CA GLY A 10 6.33 1.21 12.78
C GLY A 10 5.57 0.28 11.84
N THR A 11 4.33 -0.01 12.21
CA THR A 11 3.42 -0.85 11.43
C THR A 11 2.57 0.02 10.50
N TYR A 12 2.68 -0.27 9.21
CA TYR A 12 1.93 0.38 8.14
C TYR A 12 0.94 -0.59 7.53
N PHE A 13 -0.20 -0.06 7.09
CA PHE A 13 -1.22 -0.79 6.37
C PHE A 13 -1.26 -0.27 4.94
N TYR A 14 -1.37 -1.17 3.98
CA TYR A 14 -1.61 -0.81 2.59
C TYR A 14 -2.91 -1.43 2.09
N ILE A 15 -3.59 -0.68 1.24
CA ILE A 15 -4.78 -1.11 0.53
C ILE A 15 -4.51 -0.84 -0.95
N ILE A 16 -4.57 -1.89 -1.76
CA ILE A 16 -4.44 -1.84 -3.21
C ILE A 16 -5.84 -2.08 -3.77
N GLU A 17 -6.36 -1.04 -4.41
CA GLU A 17 -7.57 -1.11 -5.23
C GLU A 17 -7.14 -1.06 -6.69
N ALA A 18 -7.32 -2.16 -7.41
CA ALA A 18 -7.00 -2.24 -8.83
C ALA A 18 -8.18 -2.79 -9.61
N LYS A 19 -8.43 -2.20 -10.78
CA LYS A 19 -9.42 -2.71 -11.73
C LYS A 19 -8.67 -3.31 -12.92
N GLY A 20 -8.81 -4.63 -13.09
CA GLY A 20 -8.30 -5.32 -14.26
C GLY A 20 -8.98 -4.83 -15.53
N VAL A 21 -8.30 -4.94 -16.66
CA VAL A 21 -8.84 -4.56 -17.98
C VAL A 21 -10.12 -5.34 -18.31
N ASP A 22 -10.23 -6.58 -17.81
CA ASP A 22 -11.42 -7.42 -17.88
C ASP A 22 -12.57 -6.98 -16.94
N GLY A 23 -12.43 -5.85 -16.24
CA GLY A 23 -13.42 -5.31 -15.31
C GLY A 23 -13.38 -5.93 -13.91
N LYS A 24 -12.50 -6.92 -13.67
CA LYS A 24 -12.35 -7.57 -12.36
C LYS A 24 -11.67 -6.63 -11.36
N GLU A 25 -12.31 -6.42 -10.22
CA GLU A 25 -11.77 -5.62 -9.12
C GLU A 25 -10.90 -6.49 -8.22
N TYR A 26 -9.75 -5.95 -7.85
CA TYR A 26 -8.80 -6.53 -6.93
C TYR A 26 -8.69 -5.59 -5.74
N PHE A 27 -9.10 -6.10 -4.59
CA PHE A 27 -9.05 -5.40 -3.32
C PHE A 27 -8.12 -6.17 -2.39
N GLU A 28 -6.85 -5.80 -2.40
CA GLU A 28 -5.80 -6.45 -1.61
C GLU A 28 -5.41 -5.54 -0.45
N LYS A 29 -5.45 -6.09 0.76
CA LYS A 29 -5.03 -5.38 1.98
C LYS A 29 -3.94 -6.16 2.68
N GLY A 30 -2.93 -5.46 3.15
CA GLY A 30 -1.80 -6.07 3.83
C GLY A 30 -1.19 -5.17 4.88
N THR A 31 -0.30 -5.76 5.67
CA THR A 31 0.49 -5.08 6.68
C THR A 31 1.96 -5.13 6.30
N LEU A 32 2.66 -4.04 6.57
CA LEU A 32 4.09 -3.87 6.39
C LEU A 32 4.64 -3.41 7.74
N SER A 33 5.66 -4.08 8.25
CA SER A 33 6.44 -3.54 9.36
C SER A 33 7.68 -2.88 8.78
N LEU A 34 7.82 -1.57 8.98
CA LEU A 34 9.02 -0.85 8.62
C LEU A 34 9.98 -0.87 9.82
N ILE A 35 11.11 -1.56 9.63
CA ILE A 35 12.20 -1.65 10.60
C ILE A 35 13.41 -0.99 9.94
N ARG A 36 14.05 -0.04 10.63
CA ARG A 36 15.24 0.67 10.14
C ARG A 36 16.53 -0.08 10.49
#